data_AF-A0A846E2G6-F1
#
_entry.id   AF-A0A846E2G6-F1
#
_cell.length_a   1.000
_cell.length_b   1.000
_cell.length_c   1.000
_cell.angle_alpha   90.00
_cell.angle_beta   90.00
_cell.angle_gamma   90.00
#
_symmetry.space_group_name_H-M   'P 1'
#
loop_
_entity.id
_entity.type
_entity.pdbx_description
1 polymer ?
#
loop_
_entity_poly.entity_id
_entity_poly.type
_entity_poly.pdbx_seq_one_letter_code
_entity_poly.pdbx_strand_id
1 'polypeptide(L)'
;MFNRYFNRLFLATTLALPLVGFSIQSALAEAVSFTLINRTSRVLEEFYASPPSVSSWEEDILGSDVLAPGESVTITIDDGREDCLYDFKGVLGPASDGSVGRGALIQSAVEVCDGGTYEYYE
;
A
#
# COMPACT_ATOMS: atom_id res chain seq x y z
N MET A 1 -66.45 47.95 37.79
CA MET A 1 -66.88 46.63 37.28
C MET A 1 -65.75 46.08 36.43
N PHE A 2 -65.35 44.82 36.69
CA PHE A 2 -64.40 43.96 35.96
C PHE A 2 -62.88 44.26 35.94
N ASN A 3 -62.22 43.62 36.91
CA ASN A 3 -60.83 43.15 36.92
C ASN A 3 -60.60 42.02 35.90
N ARG A 4 -59.46 42.00 35.16
CA ARG A 4 -58.73 40.79 34.71
C ARG A 4 -57.27 41.13 34.38
N TYR A 5 -56.30 40.73 35.21
CA TYR A 5 -55.53 39.47 35.17
C TYR A 5 -54.47 39.37 34.05
N PHE A 6 -53.21 39.39 34.52
CA PHE A 6 -52.16 38.39 34.22
C PHE A 6 -51.87 38.05 32.75
N ASN A 7 -50.63 38.35 32.29
CA ASN A 7 -49.77 37.36 31.63
C ASN A 7 -48.32 37.91 31.49
N ARG A 8 -47.33 37.30 32.17
CA ARG A 8 -46.47 36.18 31.70
C ARG A 8 -45.43 36.66 30.67
N LEU A 9 -44.18 36.86 31.08
CA LEU A 9 -43.05 35.89 31.05
C LEU A 9 -42.09 36.14 29.86
N PHE A 10 -40.87 36.55 30.24
CA PHE A 10 -39.54 36.31 29.70
C PHE A 10 -39.31 35.66 28.32
N LEU A 11 -38.32 36.27 27.62
CA LEU A 11 -37.20 35.72 26.83
C LEU A 11 -37.47 35.00 25.50
N ALA A 12 -36.76 35.46 24.46
CA ALA A 12 -36.25 34.59 23.40
C ALA A 12 -34.94 35.17 22.82
N THR A 13 -33.82 34.95 23.52
CA THR A 13 -32.48 35.09 22.93
C THR A 13 -32.19 33.84 22.10
N THR A 14 -32.25 33.96 20.78
CA THR A 14 -31.95 32.86 19.85
C THR A 14 -30.44 32.64 19.79
N LEU A 15 -29.94 31.64 20.51
CA LEU A 15 -28.57 31.16 20.37
C LEU A 15 -28.50 30.23 19.15
N ALA A 16 -28.04 30.74 18.01
CA ALA A 16 -27.80 29.94 16.81
C ALA A 16 -26.52 29.11 17.01
N LEU A 17 -26.66 27.79 17.21
CA LEU A 17 -25.53 26.87 17.20
C LEU A 17 -25.07 26.63 15.75
N PRO A 18 -23.79 26.86 15.40
CA PRO A 18 -23.27 26.44 14.11
C PRO A 18 -23.13 24.92 14.10
N LEU A 19 -23.87 24.26 13.21
CA LEU A 19 -23.68 22.85 12.88
C LEU A 19 -22.35 22.71 12.15
N VAL A 20 -21.31 22.29 12.86
CA VAL A 20 -20.03 21.90 12.26
C VAL A 20 -20.25 20.54 11.58
N GLY A 21 -20.33 20.54 10.25
CA GLY A 21 -20.42 19.31 9.47
C GLY A 21 -19.09 18.56 9.51
N PHE A 22 -19.06 17.39 10.14
CA PHE A 22 -17.95 16.45 10.02
C PHE A 22 -18.05 15.77 8.66
N SER A 23 -17.13 16.10 7.74
CA SER A 23 -16.93 15.33 6.52
C SER A 23 -16.20 14.04 6.87
N ILE A 24 -16.85 12.89 6.69
CA ILE A 24 -16.18 11.59 6.77
C ILE A 24 -15.48 11.39 5.42
N GLN A 25 -14.19 11.68 5.35
CA GLN A 25 -13.36 11.27 4.21
C GLN A 25 -13.11 9.77 4.35
N SER A 26 -13.74 8.99 3.48
CA SER A 26 -13.33 7.61 3.25
C SER A 26 -12.02 7.65 2.49
N ALA A 27 -10.93 7.27 3.13
CA ALA A 27 -9.70 6.93 2.44
C ALA A 27 -9.96 5.63 1.67
N LEU A 28 -9.90 5.68 0.34
CA LEU A 28 -9.88 4.47 -0.47
C LEU A 28 -8.42 4.05 -0.53
N ALA A 29 -8.12 2.83 -0.11
CA ALA A 29 -6.79 2.26 -0.34
C ALA A 29 -6.50 2.28 -1.84
N GLU A 30 -5.42 2.94 -2.23
CA GLU A 30 -4.99 3.07 -3.63
C GLU A 30 -3.93 2.02 -3.92
N ALA A 31 -4.11 1.26 -5.01
CA ALA A 31 -3.13 0.28 -5.44
C ALA A 31 -1.80 0.98 -5.77
N VAL A 32 -0.68 0.39 -5.35
CA VAL A 32 0.65 0.90 -5.63
C VAL A 32 1.21 0.18 -6.85
N SER A 33 1.70 0.93 -7.84
CA SER A 33 2.34 0.36 -9.03
C SER A 33 3.77 0.88 -9.20
N PHE A 34 4.71 0.03 -9.58
CA PHE A 34 6.09 0.42 -9.89
C PHE A 34 6.70 -0.51 -10.94
N THR A 35 7.76 -0.07 -11.61
CA THR A 35 8.50 -0.93 -12.55
C THR A 35 9.60 -1.68 -11.80
N LEU A 36 9.54 -3.00 -11.77
CA LEU A 36 10.60 -3.86 -11.27
C LEU A 36 11.57 -4.20 -12.41
N ILE A 37 12.87 -4.01 -12.19
CA ILE A 37 13.93 -4.44 -13.12
C ILE A 37 14.80 -5.49 -12.44
N ASN A 38 14.96 -6.66 -13.05
CA ASN A 38 15.91 -7.66 -12.56
C ASN A 38 17.34 -7.24 -12.94
N ARG A 39 18.09 -6.68 -11.99
CA ARG A 39 19.53 -6.35 -12.16
C ARG A 39 20.45 -7.43 -11.60
N THR A 40 19.90 -8.56 -11.17
CA THR A 40 20.70 -9.71 -10.75
C THR A 40 21.31 -10.41 -11.96
N SER A 41 22.25 -11.32 -11.69
CA SER A 41 22.85 -12.15 -12.73
C SER A 41 22.00 -13.37 -13.12
N ARG A 42 20.89 -13.61 -12.41
CA ARG A 42 20.09 -14.84 -12.49
C ARG A 42 18.63 -14.54 -12.83
N VAL A 43 17.90 -15.56 -13.29
CA VAL A 43 16.46 -15.42 -13.52
C VAL A 43 15.77 -15.20 -12.18
N LEU A 44 14.95 -14.16 -12.09
CA LEU A 44 14.03 -13.94 -10.97
C LEU A 44 12.76 -14.75 -11.27
N GLU A 45 12.60 -15.85 -10.54
CA GLU A 45 11.55 -16.83 -10.77
C GLU A 45 10.26 -16.50 -10.01
N GLU A 46 10.38 -15.88 -8.83
CA GLU A 46 9.24 -15.48 -7.99
C GLU A 46 9.56 -14.12 -7.37
N PHE A 47 8.55 -13.27 -7.23
CA PHE A 47 8.67 -11.97 -6.56
C PHE A 47 7.50 -11.73 -5.62
N TYR A 48 7.81 -11.47 -4.36
CA TYR A 48 6.85 -11.27 -3.30
C TYR A 48 7.00 -9.88 -2.72
N ALA A 49 5.89 -9.22 -2.40
CA ALA A 49 5.85 -8.01 -1.61
C ALA A 49 4.93 -8.21 -0.39
N SER A 50 5.39 -7.81 0.79
CA SER A 50 4.63 -7.92 2.02
C SER A 50 4.83 -6.66 2.87
N PRO A 51 3.79 -6.09 3.50
CA PRO A 51 3.99 -5.03 4.47
C PRO A 51 4.92 -5.51 5.60
N PRO A 52 5.83 -4.66 6.13
CA PRO A 52 6.77 -5.06 7.20
C PRO A 52 6.09 -5.53 8.50
N SER A 53 4.81 -5.21 8.68
CA SER A 53 3.99 -5.64 9.82
C SER A 53 3.47 -7.08 9.69
N VAL A 54 3.57 -7.68 8.51
CA VAL A 54 3.09 -9.04 8.22
C VAL A 54 4.26 -10.02 8.29
N SER A 55 4.09 -11.10 9.06
CA SER A 55 5.15 -12.07 9.34
C SER A 55 5.26 -13.20 8.32
N SER A 56 4.24 -13.37 7.48
CA SER A 56 4.21 -14.34 6.37
C SER A 56 4.25 -13.61 5.04
N TRP A 57 4.99 -14.16 4.07
CA TRP A 57 4.96 -13.64 2.71
C TRP A 57 3.57 -13.82 2.10
N GLU A 58 3.11 -12.79 1.38
CA GLU A 58 1.90 -12.81 0.55
C GLU A 58 2.15 -13.68 -0.72
N GLU A 59 1.32 -13.55 -1.76
CA GLU A 59 1.48 -14.28 -3.01
C GLU A 59 2.70 -13.87 -3.84
N ASP A 60 3.10 -14.78 -4.75
CA ASP A 60 4.03 -14.46 -5.83
C ASP A 60 3.32 -13.61 -6.89
N ILE A 61 3.82 -12.40 -7.10
CA ILE A 61 3.23 -11.40 -7.99
C ILE A 61 3.51 -11.75 -9.47
N LEU A 62 4.59 -12.48 -9.77
CA LEU A 62 4.89 -12.91 -11.14
C LEU A 62 3.99 -14.07 -11.60
N GLY A 63 3.47 -14.85 -10.66
CA GLY A 63 2.56 -15.96 -10.93
C GLY A 63 3.24 -17.10 -11.69
N SER A 64 3.01 -17.18 -13.00
CA SER A 64 3.64 -18.19 -13.87
C SER A 64 4.77 -17.62 -14.74
N ASP A 65 4.95 -16.31 -14.74
CA ASP A 65 5.99 -15.62 -15.49
C ASP A 65 7.29 -15.56 -14.68
N VAL A 66 8.39 -15.24 -15.36
CA VAL A 66 9.71 -15.03 -14.74
C VAL A 66 10.37 -13.81 -15.37
N LEU A 67 11.35 -13.22 -14.69
CA LEU A 67 12.07 -12.06 -15.18
C LEU A 67 13.54 -12.42 -15.42
N ALA A 68 13.98 -12.47 -16.68
CA ALA A 68 15.38 -12.73 -17.00
C ALA A 68 16.27 -11.54 -16.61
N PRO A 69 17.60 -11.73 -16.48
CA PRO A 69 18.52 -10.63 -16.22
C PRO A 69 18.34 -9.48 -17.22
N GLY A 70 18.14 -8.28 -16.69
CA GLY A 70 17.92 -7.05 -17.46
C GLY A 70 16.48 -6.79 -17.91
N GLU A 71 15.57 -7.75 -17.73
CA GLU A 71 14.14 -7.56 -18.04
C GLU A 71 13.42 -6.77 -16.95
N SER A 72 12.26 -6.22 -17.33
CA SER A 72 11.43 -5.40 -16.45
C SER A 72 9.95 -5.71 -16.59
N VAL A 73 9.21 -5.57 -15.49
CA VAL A 73 7.76 -5.75 -15.44
C VAL A 73 7.14 -4.68 -14.55
N THR A 74 5.90 -4.27 -14.84
CA THR A 74 5.12 -3.44 -13.91
C THR A 74 4.53 -4.34 -12.83
N ILE A 75 4.91 -4.06 -11.59
CA ILE A 75 4.32 -4.63 -10.38
C ILE A 75 3.17 -3.74 -9.94
N THR A 76 2.06 -4.36 -9.57
CA THR A 76 0.92 -3.69 -8.93
C THR A 76 0.59 -4.44 -7.65
N ILE A 77 0.61 -3.74 -6.53
CA ILE A 77 0.19 -4.23 -5.22
C ILE A 77 -1.18 -3.62 -4.94
N ASP A 78 -2.21 -4.46 -4.98
CA ASP A 78 -3.60 -4.09 -4.70
C ASP A 78 -4.11 -4.94 -3.52
N ASP A 79 -3.51 -4.73 -2.35
CA ASP A 79 -3.78 -5.47 -1.12
C ASP A 79 -4.86 -4.79 -0.24
N GLY A 80 -5.47 -3.71 -0.74
CA GLY A 80 -6.47 -2.93 -0.03
C GLY A 80 -5.93 -2.12 1.15
N ARG A 81 -4.61 -1.85 1.20
CA ARG A 81 -3.96 -1.07 2.26
C ARG A 81 -3.41 0.25 1.72
N GLU A 82 -3.26 1.22 2.61
CA GLU A 82 -2.57 2.48 2.35
C GLU A 82 -1.10 2.39 2.77
N ASP A 83 -0.43 1.30 2.36
CA ASP A 83 0.98 1.04 2.67
C ASP A 83 1.87 1.49 1.49
N CYS A 84 2.97 2.17 1.80
CA CYS A 84 3.99 2.56 0.83
C CYS A 84 5.30 1.78 1.01
N LEU A 85 5.45 1.16 2.16
CA LEU A 85 6.66 0.52 2.62
C LEU A 85 6.43 -1.00 2.60
N TYR A 86 7.25 -1.71 1.84
CA TYR A 86 7.15 -3.15 1.65
C TYR A 86 8.49 -3.83 1.87
N ASP A 87 8.45 -5.04 2.40
CA ASP A 87 9.54 -5.99 2.31
C ASP A 87 9.38 -6.78 1.00
N PHE A 88 10.46 -6.92 0.25
CA PHE A 88 10.51 -7.69 -0.99
C PHE A 88 11.31 -8.96 -0.83
N LYS A 89 10.80 -10.06 -1.35
CA LYS A 89 11.54 -11.32 -1.49
C LYS A 89 11.56 -11.76 -2.94
N GLY A 90 12.74 -11.92 -3.48
CA GLY A 90 12.97 -12.45 -4.82
C GLY A 90 13.54 -13.86 -4.74
N VAL A 91 12.88 -14.84 -5.35
CA VAL A 91 13.44 -16.17 -5.53
C VAL A 91 14.16 -16.21 -6.86
N LEU A 92 15.47 -16.42 -6.80
CA LEU A 92 16.32 -16.48 -7.95
C LEU A 92 16.60 -17.94 -8.31
N GLY A 93 16.50 -18.25 -9.59
CA GLY A 93 16.90 -19.53 -10.16
C GLY A 93 18.39 -19.82 -9.99
N PRO A 94 18.85 -21.03 -10.36
CA PRO A 94 20.25 -21.39 -10.30
C PRO A 94 21.10 -20.51 -11.22
N ALA A 95 22.37 -20.34 -10.87
CA ALA A 95 23.33 -19.68 -11.75
C ALA A 95 23.56 -20.55 -13.00
N SER A 96 23.73 -19.90 -14.15
CA SER A 96 23.91 -20.60 -15.44
C SER A 96 25.19 -21.44 -15.50
N ASP A 97 26.19 -21.12 -14.68
CA ASP A 97 27.45 -21.85 -14.56
C ASP A 97 27.40 -23.00 -13.53
N GLY A 98 26.27 -23.15 -12.82
CA GLY A 98 26.08 -24.16 -11.77
C GLY A 98 26.76 -23.83 -10.44
N SER A 99 27.36 -22.66 -10.26
CA SER A 99 28.08 -22.27 -9.04
C SER A 99 27.14 -22.05 -7.85
N VAL A 100 25.90 -21.67 -8.11
CA VAL A 100 24.89 -21.33 -7.09
C VAL A 100 23.56 -21.98 -7.45
N GLY A 101 22.93 -22.64 -6.47
CA GLY A 101 21.58 -23.19 -6.61
C GLY A 101 20.48 -22.13 -6.49
N ARG A 102 19.21 -22.56 -6.46
CA ARG A 102 18.09 -21.67 -6.19
C ARG A 102 18.21 -21.06 -4.79
N GLY A 103 17.89 -19.78 -4.65
CA GLY A 103 17.97 -19.06 -3.39
C GLY A 103 17.10 -17.81 -3.37
N ALA A 104 16.78 -17.32 -2.18
CA ALA A 104 15.98 -16.13 -1.99
C ALA A 104 16.83 -14.95 -1.49
N LEU A 105 16.51 -13.76 -1.97
CA LEU A 105 17.03 -12.49 -1.48
C LEU A 105 15.89 -11.71 -0.83
N ILE A 106 16.20 -10.96 0.22
CA ILE A 106 15.23 -10.14 0.94
C ILE A 106 15.74 -8.71 0.97
N GLN A 107 14.92 -7.77 0.54
CA GLN A 107 15.14 -6.33 0.68
C GLN A 107 14.03 -5.76 1.54
N SER A 108 14.37 -5.25 2.72
CA SER A 108 13.38 -4.79 3.70
C SER A 108 13.13 -3.29 3.60
N ALA A 109 11.93 -2.88 3.96
CA ALA A 109 11.50 -1.48 4.08
C ALA A 109 11.77 -0.64 2.82
N VAL A 110 11.32 -1.13 1.67
CA VAL A 110 11.39 -0.44 0.37
C VAL A 110 10.16 0.43 0.16
N GLU A 111 10.37 1.70 -0.20
CA GLU A 111 9.30 2.66 -0.47
C GLU A 111 8.98 2.72 -1.98
N VAL A 112 7.71 2.54 -2.37
CA VAL A 112 7.30 2.40 -3.80
C VAL A 112 6.10 3.23 -4.24
N CYS A 113 5.58 4.14 -3.41
CA CYS A 113 4.36 4.92 -3.72
C CYS A 113 4.48 5.92 -4.88
N ASP A 114 5.70 6.28 -5.31
CA ASP A 114 5.91 7.32 -6.33
C ASP A 114 5.76 6.81 -7.78
N GLY A 115 5.30 5.58 -8.00
CA GLY A 115 5.16 5.07 -9.37
C GLY A 115 6.49 4.75 -10.06
N GLY A 116 7.56 4.64 -9.28
CA GLY A 116 8.94 4.69 -9.75
C GLY A 116 9.46 3.39 -10.37
N THR A 117 10.78 3.33 -10.53
CA THR A 117 11.51 2.12 -10.90
C THR A 117 12.23 1.58 -9.67
N TYR A 118 12.07 0.30 -9.41
CA TYR A 118 12.84 -0.44 -8.44
C TYR A 118 13.75 -1.45 -9.15
N GLU A 119 15.05 -1.36 -8.86
CA GLU A 119 16.05 -2.25 -9.42
C GLU A 119 16.42 -3.32 -8.39
N TYR A 120 16.26 -4.59 -8.76
CA TYR A 120 16.49 -5.73 -7.87
C TYR A 120 17.91 -6.27 -8.02
N TYR A 121 18.66 -6.34 -6.93
CA TYR A 121 20.08 -6.70 -6.92
C TYR A 121 20.36 -7.92 -6.03
N GLU A 122 21.49 -8.60 -6.28
CA GLU A 122 22.08 -9.65 -5.44
C GLU A 122 22.93 -9.09 -4.30
#